data_AF-A0A139NSW3-F1
#
_entry.id   AF-A0A139NSW3-F1
#
_cell.length_a   1.000
_cell.length_b   1.000
_cell.length_c   1.000
_cell.angle_alpha   90.00
_cell.angle_beta   90.00
_cell.angle_gamma   90.00
#
_symmetry.space_group_name_H-M   'P 1'
#
loop_
_entity.id
_entity.type
_entity.pdbx_description
1 polymer ?
#
loop_
_entity_poly.entity_id
_entity_poly.type
_entity_poly.pdbx_seq_one_letter_code
_entity_poly.pdbx_strand_id
1 'polypeptide(L)' 'MTDKKRKGYSTSEGQREADKRWASKNKEHKNYLSRRSNARGFIRSLATTEDLHELQDLINERLK' A
#
# COMPACT_ATOMS: atom_id res chain seq x y z
N MET A 1 -14.37 -8.76 -11.09
CA MET A 1 -14.63 -8.57 -9.64
C MET A 1 -15.18 -7.17 -9.48
N THR A 2 -16.46 -7.05 -9.17
CA THR A 2 -17.25 -5.82 -9.29
C THR A 2 -16.85 -4.78 -8.26
N ASP A 3 -16.31 -3.65 -8.73
CA ASP A 3 -16.11 -2.43 -7.94
C ASP A 3 -17.48 -1.92 -7.48
N LYS A 4 -17.85 -2.22 -6.23
CA LYS A 4 -19.05 -1.65 -5.60
C LYS A 4 -18.83 -0.14 -5.46
N LYS A 5 -19.39 0.63 -6.39
CA LYS A 5 -19.48 2.09 -6.38
C LYS A 5 -19.81 2.56 -4.95
N ARG A 6 -18.90 3.29 -4.29
CA ARG A 6 -19.08 3.76 -2.90
C ARG A 6 -20.44 4.46 -2.80
N LYS A 7 -21.22 4.15 -1.75
CA LYS A 7 -22.46 4.88 -1.43
C LYS A 7 -22.05 6.35 -1.29
N GLY A 8 -22.45 7.21 -2.23
CA GLY A 8 -22.00 8.60 -2.25
C GLY A 8 -22.49 9.30 -0.98
N TYR A 9 -21.59 9.56 -0.03
CA TYR A 9 -21.96 10.34 1.14
C TYR A 9 -22.15 11.80 0.71
N SER A 10 -23.25 12.40 1.16
CA SER A 10 -23.70 13.73 0.74
C SER A 10 -22.79 14.88 1.17
N THR A 11 -21.91 14.67 2.14
CA THR A 11 -20.96 15.68 2.66
C THR A 11 -19.55 15.12 2.71
N SER A 12 -18.55 15.99 2.53
CA SER A 12 -17.12 15.66 2.59
C SER A 12 -16.70 15.09 3.94
N GLU A 13 -17.33 15.53 5.03
CA GLU A 13 -17.13 15.00 6.38
C GLU A 13 -17.66 13.57 6.52
N GLY A 14 -18.85 13.28 5.98
CA GLY A 14 -19.40 11.93 5.97
C GLY A 14 -18.54 10.94 5.16
N GLN A 15 -17.94 11.40 4.06
CA GLN A 15 -16.96 10.61 3.29
C GLN A 15 -15.70 10.32 4.13
N ARG A 16 -15.15 11.35 4.78
CA ARG A 16 -13.96 11.21 5.64
C ARG A 16 -14.19 10.25 6.80
N GLU A 17 -15.34 10.32 7.47
CA GLU A 17 -15.67 9.38 8.55
C GLU A 17 -15.80 7.94 8.05
N ALA A 18 -16.44 7.75 6.91
CA ALA A 18 -16.58 6.43 6.30
C ALA A 18 -15.23 5.84 5.89
N ASP A 19 -14.37 6.64 5.27
CA ASP A 19 -13.00 6.25 4.91
C ASP A 19 -12.19 5.93 6.16
N LYS A 20 -12.34 6.70 7.24
CA LYS A 20 -11.70 6.43 8.54
C LYS A 20 -12.18 5.11 9.13
N ARG A 21 -13.48 4.83 9.11
CA ARG A 21 -14.04 3.55 9.60
C ARG A 21 -13.56 2.37 8.78
N TRP A 22 -13.52 2.50 7.45
CA TRP A 22 -12.99 1.46 6.56
C TRP A 22 -11.48 1.26 6.77
N ALA A 23 -10.71 2.34 6.88
CA ALA A 23 -9.28 2.29 7.11
C ALA A 23 -8.92 1.65 8.46
N SER A 24 -9.71 1.91 9.52
CA SER A 24 -9.53 1.25 10.82
C SER A 24 -9.79 -0.25 10.74
N LYS A 25 -10.83 -0.68 10.01
CA LYS A 25 -11.16 -2.10 9.82
C LYS A 25 -10.16 -2.84 8.91
N ASN A 26 -9.51 -2.13 7.99
CA ASN A 26 -8.59 -2.69 6.99
C ASN A 26 -7.15 -2.20 7.18
N LYS A 27 -6.75 -1.93 8.43
CA LYS A 27 -5.46 -1.31 8.76
C LYS A 27 -4.29 -2.10 8.20
N GLU A 28 -4.30 -3.42 8.35
CA GLU A 28 -3.23 -4.29 7.86
C GLU A 28 -3.14 -4.29 6.33
N HIS A 29 -4.27 -4.42 5.64
CA HIS A 29 -4.30 -4.39 4.18
C HIS A 29 -3.84 -3.03 3.62
N LYS A 30 -4.27 -1.93 4.25
CA LYS A 30 -3.80 -0.58 3.91
C LYS A 30 -2.28 -0.46 4.12
N ASN A 31 -1.78 -0.95 5.25
CA ASN A 31 -0.34 -0.92 5.55
C ASN A 31 0.45 -1.76 4.54
N TYR A 32 -0.05 -2.94 4.17
CA TYR A 32 0.54 -3.79 3.13
C TYR A 32 0.64 -3.03 1.79
N LEU A 33 -0.47 -2.43 1.33
CA LEU A 33 -0.47 -1.67 0.07
C LEU A 33 0.48 -0.47 0.10
N SER A 34 0.49 0.29 1.20
CA SER A 34 1.39 1.42 1.37
C SER A 34 2.85 0.99 1.34
N ARG A 35 3.22 -0.05 2.09
CA ARG A 35 4.58 -0.60 2.09
C ARG A 35 4.99 -1.11 0.71
N ARG A 36 4.08 -1.81 0.01
CA ARG A 36 4.33 -2.31 -1.35
C ARG A 36 4.58 -1.19 -2.35
N SER A 37 3.77 -0.14 -2.31
CA SER A 37 3.94 1.03 -3.19
C SER A 37 5.23 1.79 -2.88
N ASN A 38 5.56 1.96 -1.60
CA ASN A 38 6.80 2.62 -1.18
C ASN A 38 8.04 1.82 -1.61
N ALA A 39 8.04 0.50 -1.42
CA ALA A 39 9.13 -0.36 -1.87
C ALA A 39 9.32 -0.26 -3.40
N ARG A 40 8.23 -0.29 -4.18
CA ARG A 40 8.29 -0.10 -5.64
C ARG A 40 8.86 1.26 -6.02
N GLY A 41 8.46 2.33 -5.33
CA GLY A 41 8.98 3.67 -5.56
C GLY A 41 10.48 3.74 -5.26
N PHE A 42 10.88 3.24 -4.09
CA PHE A 42 12.27 3.21 -3.67
C PHE A 42 13.17 2.51 -4.69
N ILE A 43 12.83 1.27 -5.08
CA ILE A 43 13.57 0.48 -6.07
C ILE A 43 13.68 1.18 -7.43
N ARG A 44 12.66 1.96 -7.83
CA ARG A 44 12.62 2.60 -9.15
C ARG A 44 13.38 3.91 -9.24
N SER A 45 13.42 4.69 -8.16
CA SER A 45 13.86 6.09 -8.25
C SER A 45 14.86 6.53 -7.18
N LEU A 46 15.03 5.78 -6.08
CA LEU A 46 15.85 6.21 -4.95
C LEU A 46 17.00 5.25 -4.64
N ALA A 47 16.80 3.95 -4.85
CA ALA A 47 17.77 2.93 -4.49
C ALA A 47 19.09 3.10 -5.24
N THR A 48 20.19 2.98 -4.51
CA THR A 48 21.54 2.87 -5.08
C THR A 48 21.77 1.46 -5.62
N THR A 49 22.86 1.26 -6.37
CA THR A 49 23.23 -0.08 -6.86
C THR A 49 23.43 -1.07 -5.72
N GLU A 50 24.04 -0.64 -4.61
CA GLU A 50 24.25 -1.48 -3.43
C GLU A 50 22.92 -1.90 -2.79
N ASP A 51 21.98 -0.95 -2.61
CA ASP A 51 20.63 -1.24 -2.10
C ASP A 51 19.91 -2.28 -2.96
N LEU A 52 20.03 -2.18 -4.29
CA LEU A 52 19.38 -3.12 -5.21
C LEU A 52 19.94 -4.53 -5.09
N HIS A 53 21.25 -4.68 -4.89
CA HIS A 53 21.88 -5.98 -4.65
C HIS A 53 21.43 -6.58 -3.31
N GLU A 54 21.45 -5.81 -2.22
CA GLU A 54 20.95 -6.26 -0.92
C GLU A 54 19.48 -6.71 -1.00
N LEU A 55 18.62 -5.89 -1.62
CA LEU A 55 17.21 -6.21 -1.78
C LEU A 55 16.99 -7.47 -2.63
N GLN A 56 17.80 -7.67 -3.68
CA GLN A 56 17.75 -8.87 -4.51
C GLN A 56 18.10 -10.12 -3.70
N ASP A 57 19.12 -10.05 -2.84
CA ASP A 57 19.51 -11.16 -1.97
C ASP A 57 18.42 -11.51 -0.95
N LEU A 58 17.84 -10.49 -0.31
CA LEU A 58 16.70 -10.68 0.61
C LEU A 58 15.49 -11.32 -0.09
N ILE A 59 15.20 -10.93 -1.33
CA ILE A 59 14.13 -11.53 -2.14
C ILE A 59 14.46 -12.98 -2.46
N ASN A 60 15.69 -13.27 -2.89
CA ASN A 60 16.14 -14.60 -3.23
C ASN A 60 16.09 -15.55 -2.02
N GLU A 61 16.47 -15.08 -0.84
CA GLU A 61 16.36 -15.85 0.40
C GLU A 61 14.90 -16.17 0.74
N ARG A 62 13.98 -15.20 0.57
CA ARG A 62 12.57 -15.37 0.89
C ARG A 62 11.80 -16.27 -0.08
N LEU A 63 12.28 -16.40 -1.31
CA LEU A 63 11.67 -17.21 -2.38
C LEU A 63 12.15 -18.67 -2.40
N LYS A 64 13.17 -19.02 -1.61
CA LYS A 64 13.57 -20.42 -1.38
C LYS A 64 12.50 -21.15 -0.56
#